data_AF-A0A368F4I7-F1
#
_entry.id   AF-A0A368F4I7-F1
#
_cell.length_a   1.000
_cell.length_b   1.000
_cell.length_c   1.000
_cell.angle_alpha   90.00
_cell.angle_beta   90.00
_cell.angle_gamma   90.00
#
_symmetry.space_group_name_H-M   'P 1'
#
loop_
_entity.id
_entity.type
_entity.pdbx_description
1 polymer ?
#
loop_
_entity_poly.entity_id
_entity_poly.type
_entity_poly.pdbx_seq_one_letter_code
_entity_poly.pdbx_strand_id
1 'polypeptide(L)'
;MMKSESKLDKAFNLLEKCTSVEKDLVWTSSNCDPFAAILSCLEDKEKDLPACPSSCYCMRRRNACDLASTSEASTSTFCHTSDEFFDVRVRYGHLIMLVFHEIADELKTAYQKTAEYPLVSVKHSALLSSAFQFFILTCVSPYLDQGVGIPLQLRSHVIKSWERCTSDRDFRKDQLRLAAKCIAALLDCNDAIRSNLLTRYCSDIVCVFEQLMLLDASNSMASVYEEILKFTDPQLLVCTFLGLLKPRNGVKPPKQLTLSIGSRLSKILVARNGLGITLSSYEEINGNQLWQNTPFLSTFAKQLALPPRNSRKMAYYENVASQFIQLIKDGKFPRENVSVLFSMFAEEMRGRNPIAAGIFIDDVLFKPWEVSPQPYVNSSYSTLFYFKYMSHT
;
A
#
# COMPACT_ATOMS: atom_id res chain seq x y z
N MET A 1 35.57 -24.60 18.74
CA MET A 1 34.48 -23.79 19.32
C MET A 1 33.47 -23.52 18.22
N MET A 2 32.33 -24.22 18.20
CA MET A 2 31.20 -23.85 17.34
C MET A 2 30.67 -22.51 17.82
N LYS A 3 30.64 -21.48 16.95
CA LYS A 3 29.92 -20.23 17.24
C LYS A 3 28.47 -20.62 17.48
N SER A 4 27.91 -20.28 18.65
CA SER A 4 26.47 -20.44 18.85
C SER A 4 25.77 -19.60 17.79
N GLU A 5 25.00 -20.24 16.94
CA GLU A 5 24.18 -19.58 15.93
C GLU A 5 23.30 -18.52 16.61
N SER A 6 23.35 -17.29 16.10
CA SER A 6 22.57 -16.20 16.70
C SER A 6 21.07 -16.50 16.53
N LYS A 7 20.23 -16.04 17.46
CA LYS A 7 18.77 -16.19 17.34
C LYS A 7 18.24 -15.63 16.01
N LEU A 8 18.84 -14.53 15.56
CA LEU A 8 18.52 -13.92 14.27
C LEU A 8 18.84 -14.85 13.09
N ASP A 9 19.99 -15.52 13.10
CA ASP A 9 20.36 -16.49 12.04
C ASP A 9 19.40 -17.68 12.03
N LYS A 10 19.01 -18.18 13.21
CA LYS A 10 17.99 -19.24 13.33
C LYS A 10 16.64 -18.82 12.76
N ALA A 11 16.21 -17.59 13.06
CA ALA A 11 14.94 -17.07 12.55
C ALA A 11 14.97 -16.91 11.02
N PHE A 12 16.08 -16.43 10.44
CA PHE A 12 16.24 -16.39 8.99
C PHE A 12 16.31 -17.79 8.36
N ASN A 13 16.98 -18.75 8.99
CA ASN A 13 17.02 -20.13 8.51
C ASN A 13 15.63 -20.78 8.54
N LEU A 14 14.83 -20.51 9.58
CA LEU A 14 13.45 -20.96 9.63
C LEU A 14 12.58 -20.27 8.56
N LEU A 15 12.81 -18.98 8.30
CA LEU A 15 12.14 -18.26 7.22
C LEU A 15 12.49 -18.82 5.83
N GLU A 16 13.75 -19.23 5.63
CA GLU A 16 14.20 -19.92 4.41
C GLU A 16 13.43 -21.23 4.26
N LYS A 17 13.28 -22.02 5.33
CA LYS A 17 12.47 -23.26 5.32
C LYS A 17 10.99 -23.00 5.02
N CYS A 18 10.41 -21.93 5.58
CA CYS A 18 9.02 -21.54 5.33
C CYS A 18 8.74 -21.19 3.86
N THR A 19 9.78 -20.79 3.11
CA THR A 19 9.68 -20.35 1.72
C THR A 19 10.33 -21.32 0.72
N SER A 20 11.15 -22.26 1.19
CA SER A 20 11.76 -23.31 0.40
C SER A 20 10.70 -24.37 0.09
N VAL A 21 9.88 -24.09 -0.90
CA VAL A 21 9.01 -25.12 -1.46
C VAL A 21 9.92 -26.04 -2.27
N GLU A 22 10.12 -27.29 -1.83
CA GLU A 22 10.70 -28.32 -2.69
C GLU A 22 9.82 -28.42 -3.94
N LYS A 23 10.31 -27.83 -5.04
CA LYS A 23 9.56 -27.63 -6.28
C LYS A 23 9.04 -28.93 -6.90
N ASP A 24 9.59 -30.06 -6.50
CA ASP A 24 9.27 -31.35 -7.09
C ASP A 24 8.23 -32.15 -6.28
N LEU A 25 8.07 -31.89 -4.98
CA LEU A 25 7.17 -32.66 -4.09
C LEU A 25 5.77 -32.04 -3.95
N VAL A 26 5.67 -30.71 -3.93
CA VAL A 26 4.39 -30.00 -3.70
C VAL A 26 3.62 -29.74 -5.00
N TRP A 27 4.30 -29.73 -6.14
CA TRP A 27 3.78 -29.17 -7.40
C TRP A 27 3.34 -30.21 -8.43
N THR A 28 3.78 -31.45 -8.27
CA THR A 28 3.49 -32.57 -9.17
C THR A 28 2.24 -33.35 -8.78
N SER A 29 1.71 -33.17 -7.56
CA SER A 29 0.43 -33.74 -7.14
C SER A 29 -0.68 -32.69 -7.28
N SER A 30 -1.52 -32.82 -8.30
CA SER A 30 -2.56 -31.85 -8.68
C SER A 30 -3.70 -31.66 -7.67
N ASN A 31 -3.60 -32.23 -6.45
CA ASN A 31 -4.69 -32.33 -5.48
C ASN A 31 -4.34 -31.88 -4.05
N CYS A 32 -3.13 -31.36 -3.77
CA CYS A 32 -2.73 -30.98 -2.41
C CYS A 32 -2.59 -29.46 -2.25
N ASP A 33 -3.10 -28.90 -1.13
CA ASP A 33 -2.86 -27.48 -0.80
C ASP A 33 -1.35 -27.26 -0.55
N PRO A 34 -0.68 -26.38 -1.31
CA PRO A 34 0.76 -26.18 -1.18
C PRO A 34 1.18 -25.73 0.21
N PHE A 35 0.34 -24.99 0.94
CA PHE A 35 0.66 -24.54 2.29
C PHE A 35 0.46 -25.63 3.33
N ALA A 36 -0.45 -26.57 3.09
CA ALA A 36 -0.59 -27.77 3.91
C ALA A 36 0.62 -28.67 3.78
N ALA A 37 1.12 -28.86 2.56
CA ALA A 37 2.33 -29.64 2.31
C ALA A 37 3.56 -28.98 2.96
N ILE A 38 3.72 -27.66 2.82
CA ILE A 38 4.82 -26.93 3.47
C ILE A 38 4.70 -27.02 4.99
N LEU A 39 3.51 -26.77 5.56
CA LEU A 39 3.29 -26.80 7.00
C LEU A 39 3.56 -28.20 7.58
N SER A 40 3.06 -29.27 6.94
CA SER A 40 3.36 -30.64 7.36
C SER A 40 4.85 -30.91 7.35
N CYS A 41 5.53 -30.55 6.25
CA CYS A 41 6.98 -30.72 6.14
C CYS A 41 7.74 -29.95 7.23
N LEU A 42 7.29 -28.75 7.60
CA LEU A 42 7.89 -27.97 8.68
C LEU A 42 7.64 -28.62 10.04
N GLU A 43 6.41 -29.02 10.34
CA GLU A 43 6.05 -29.65 11.62
C GLU A 43 6.73 -31.02 11.81
N ASP A 44 6.99 -31.75 10.72
CA ASP A 44 7.69 -33.04 10.75
C ASP A 44 9.21 -32.88 10.92
N LYS A 45 9.82 -31.86 10.28
CA LYS A 45 11.28 -31.68 10.24
C LYS A 45 11.83 -30.77 11.34
N GLU A 46 11.03 -29.82 11.85
CA GLU A 46 11.47 -28.81 12.81
C GLU A 46 10.83 -29.02 14.19
N LYS A 47 11.64 -29.44 15.17
CA LYS A 47 11.19 -29.69 16.54
C LYS A 47 10.96 -28.42 17.37
N ASP A 48 11.55 -27.30 16.96
CA ASP A 48 11.57 -26.03 17.70
C ASP A 48 10.74 -24.94 17.00
N LEU A 49 9.60 -25.30 16.40
CA LEU A 49 8.72 -24.30 15.78
C LEU A 49 8.12 -23.37 16.84
N PRO A 50 8.02 -22.05 16.55
CA PRO A 50 7.29 -21.11 17.38
C PRO A 50 5.88 -21.59 17.70
N ALA A 51 5.58 -21.72 18.99
CA ALA A 51 4.27 -22.13 19.46
C ALA A 51 3.29 -20.95 19.43
N CYS A 52 2.07 -21.19 18.94
CA CYS A 52 1.00 -20.21 19.10
C CYS A 52 0.44 -20.29 20.53
N PRO A 53 -0.08 -19.19 21.09
CA PRO A 53 -0.80 -19.21 22.36
C PRO A 53 -1.96 -20.20 22.32
N SER A 54 -2.29 -20.84 23.44
CA SER A 54 -3.43 -21.77 23.54
C SER A 54 -4.78 -21.12 23.20
N SER A 55 -4.88 -19.80 23.33
CA SER A 55 -6.03 -18.99 22.93
C SER A 55 -6.13 -18.72 21.42
N CYS A 56 -5.10 -19.05 20.63
CA CYS A 56 -5.07 -18.89 19.18
C CYS A 56 -6.18 -19.69 18.51
N TYR A 57 -6.88 -19.07 17.56
CA TYR A 57 -7.85 -19.77 16.70
C TYR A 57 -7.24 -21.00 16.01
N CYS A 58 -5.95 -20.93 15.65
CA CYS A 58 -5.19 -22.04 15.08
C CYS A 58 -5.00 -23.24 16.02
N MET A 59 -5.05 -23.03 17.34
CA MET A 59 -4.83 -24.06 18.37
C MET A 59 -6.12 -24.65 18.94
N ARG A 60 -7.26 -23.94 18.85
CA ARG A 60 -8.54 -24.37 19.43
C ARG A 60 -9.01 -25.75 18.94
N ARG A 61 -8.65 -26.15 17.72
CA ARG A 61 -8.99 -27.47 17.15
C ARG A 61 -7.95 -28.57 17.36
N ARG A 62 -6.67 -28.27 17.63
CA ARG A 62 -5.66 -29.30 17.92
C ARG A 62 -6.09 -30.08 19.17
N ASN A 63 -6.49 -29.35 20.21
CA ASN A 63 -7.05 -29.93 21.42
C ASN A 63 -8.33 -30.73 21.17
N ALA A 64 -9.23 -30.28 20.27
CA ALA A 64 -10.47 -31.00 19.96
C ALA A 64 -10.24 -32.31 19.17
N CYS A 65 -9.27 -32.34 18.25
CA CYS A 65 -8.88 -33.55 17.51
C CYS A 65 -8.05 -34.51 18.37
N ASP A 66 -7.18 -34.01 19.25
CA ASP A 66 -6.40 -34.82 20.19
C ASP A 66 -7.29 -35.45 21.29
N LEU A 67 -8.39 -34.78 21.66
CA LEU A 67 -9.45 -35.35 22.49
C LEU A 67 -10.30 -36.40 21.77
N ALA A 68 -10.39 -36.35 20.43
CA ALA A 68 -11.10 -37.36 19.64
C ALA A 68 -10.24 -38.59 19.35
N SER A 69 -8.91 -38.44 19.21
CA SER A 69 -7.98 -39.54 18.94
C SER A 69 -7.66 -40.42 20.16
N THR A 70 -8.12 -40.04 21.34
CA THR A 70 -8.07 -40.87 22.56
C THR A 70 -9.34 -41.71 22.78
N SER A 71 -10.32 -41.60 21.88
CA SER A 71 -11.53 -42.42 21.85
C SER A 71 -11.41 -43.45 20.72
N GLU A 72 -10.98 -44.66 21.06
CA GLU A 72 -10.83 -45.76 20.10
C GLU A 72 -12.13 -46.09 19.34
N ALA A 73 -11.94 -46.38 18.05
CA ALA A 73 -12.82 -47.12 17.15
C ALA A 73 -14.18 -46.51 16.77
N SER A 74 -14.25 -45.85 15.60
CA SER A 74 -15.23 -46.24 14.57
C SER A 74 -14.84 -45.72 13.18
N THR A 75 -14.93 -46.62 12.21
CA THR A 75 -14.74 -46.46 10.78
C THR A 75 -15.76 -45.50 10.15
N SER A 76 -15.29 -44.79 9.12
CA SER A 76 -16.07 -44.26 7.99
C SER A 76 -17.30 -43.40 8.31
N THR A 77 -17.11 -42.11 8.53
CA THR A 77 -17.84 -41.06 7.79
C THR A 77 -17.06 -39.75 7.99
N PHE A 78 -16.71 -39.08 6.89
CA PHE A 78 -16.25 -37.69 6.96
C PHE A 78 -17.44 -36.86 7.46
N CYS A 79 -17.54 -36.71 8.78
CA CYS A 79 -18.63 -35.97 9.42
C CYS A 79 -18.53 -34.50 9.01
N HIS A 80 -19.36 -34.12 8.04
CA HIS A 80 -19.86 -32.76 7.89
C HIS A 80 -20.74 -32.43 9.10
N THR A 81 -20.11 -32.15 10.25
CA THR A 81 -20.74 -31.37 11.31
C THR A 81 -20.43 -29.90 11.06
N SER A 82 -21.50 -29.11 10.97
CA SER A 82 -21.47 -27.66 10.85
C SER A 82 -20.64 -27.01 11.97
N ASP A 83 -19.98 -25.91 11.62
CA ASP A 83 -19.30 -24.94 12.49
C ASP A 83 -17.91 -25.32 13.03
N GLU A 84 -16.88 -25.08 12.21
CA GLU A 84 -15.69 -24.25 12.52
C GLU A 84 -14.62 -24.52 11.44
N PHE A 85 -14.29 -23.52 10.64
CA PHE A 85 -13.40 -23.67 9.49
C PHE A 85 -11.94 -23.89 9.96
N PHE A 86 -11.43 -25.13 9.95
CA PHE A 86 -9.99 -25.37 10.17
C PHE A 86 -9.23 -25.07 8.89
N ASP A 87 -8.49 -23.97 8.96
CA ASP A 87 -7.76 -23.46 7.83
C ASP A 87 -6.26 -23.57 8.07
N VAL A 88 -5.63 -24.51 7.37
CA VAL A 88 -4.17 -24.67 7.36
C VAL A 88 -3.46 -23.34 7.04
N ARG A 89 -4.10 -22.46 6.25
CA ARG A 89 -3.59 -21.11 5.94
C ARG A 89 -3.42 -20.25 7.19
N VAL A 90 -4.34 -20.35 8.15
CA VAL A 90 -4.28 -19.60 9.42
C VAL A 90 -3.07 -20.06 10.23
N ARG A 91 -2.87 -21.37 10.34
CA ARG A 91 -1.74 -21.93 11.10
C ARG A 91 -0.39 -21.59 10.47
N TYR A 92 -0.25 -21.81 9.17
CA TYR A 92 0.97 -21.44 8.45
C TYR A 92 1.21 -19.92 8.47
N GLY A 93 0.15 -19.13 8.30
CA GLY A 93 0.23 -17.68 8.36
C GLY A 93 0.72 -17.19 9.72
N HIS A 94 0.20 -17.75 10.82
CA HIS A 94 0.67 -17.44 12.17
C HIS A 94 2.10 -17.87 12.40
N LEU A 95 2.53 -19.00 11.85
CA LEU A 95 3.93 -19.43 11.92
C LEU A 95 4.86 -18.39 11.26
N ILE A 96 4.57 -17.96 10.02
CA ILE A 96 5.36 -16.91 9.36
C ILE A 96 5.39 -15.63 10.21
N MET A 97 4.24 -15.23 10.75
CA MET A 97 4.14 -14.03 11.58
C MET A 97 5.02 -14.10 12.82
N LEU A 98 5.07 -15.25 13.49
CA LEU A 98 5.93 -15.47 14.65
C LEU A 98 7.41 -15.33 14.25
N VAL A 99 7.81 -15.93 13.13
CA VAL A 99 9.18 -15.79 12.61
C VAL A 99 9.51 -14.34 12.26
N PHE A 100 8.59 -13.61 11.65
CA PHE A 100 8.76 -12.18 11.36
C PHE A 100 8.87 -11.33 12.63
N HIS A 101 8.06 -11.61 13.65
CA HIS A 101 8.17 -10.92 14.93
C HIS A 101 9.51 -11.19 15.60
N GLU A 102 9.99 -12.44 15.59
CA GLU A 102 11.30 -12.79 16.14
C GLU A 102 12.44 -12.05 15.42
N ILE A 103 12.41 -11.99 14.08
CA ILE A 103 13.38 -11.20 13.30
C ILE A 103 13.30 -9.72 13.66
N ALA A 104 12.09 -9.14 13.73
CA ALA A 104 11.89 -7.73 14.05
C ALA A 104 12.40 -7.38 15.46
N ASP A 105 12.08 -8.22 16.45
CA ASP A 105 12.47 -8.02 17.84
C ASP A 105 13.99 -8.14 18.03
N GLU A 106 14.64 -9.13 17.39
CA GLU A 106 16.09 -9.29 17.45
C GLU A 106 16.83 -8.11 16.78
N LEU A 107 16.36 -7.62 15.63
CA LEU A 107 16.93 -6.44 14.98
C LEU A 107 16.75 -5.16 15.82
N LYS A 108 15.56 -4.96 16.38
CA LYS A 108 15.27 -3.80 17.24
C LYS A 108 16.09 -3.84 18.52
N THR A 109 16.24 -5.03 19.11
CA THR A 109 17.07 -5.25 20.30
C THR A 109 18.54 -5.01 20.00
N ALA A 110 19.03 -5.42 18.81
CA ALA A 110 20.40 -5.13 18.39
C ALA A 110 20.63 -3.61 18.28
N TYR A 111 19.73 -2.87 17.62
CA TYR A 111 19.80 -1.41 17.53
C TYR A 111 19.81 -0.74 18.92
N GLN A 112 18.94 -1.17 19.83
CA GLN A 112 18.88 -0.61 21.19
C GLN A 112 20.17 -0.83 21.99
N LYS A 113 20.91 -1.90 21.70
CA LYS A 113 22.18 -2.21 22.39
C LYS A 113 23.36 -1.44 21.83
N THR A 114 23.41 -1.19 20.53
CA THR A 114 24.56 -0.60 19.84
C THR A 114 24.37 0.86 19.44
N ALA A 115 23.12 1.37 19.46
CA ALA A 115 22.71 2.63 18.83
C ALA A 115 23.05 2.72 17.32
N GLU A 116 23.35 1.58 16.69
CA GLU A 116 23.67 1.45 15.27
C GLU A 116 22.71 0.46 14.62
N TYR A 117 22.18 0.81 13.44
CA TYR A 117 21.24 -0.07 12.75
C TYR A 117 21.95 -1.37 12.36
N PRO A 118 21.42 -2.54 12.77
CA PRO A 118 22.02 -3.82 12.39
C PRO A 118 21.99 -3.96 10.87
N LEU A 119 23.14 -4.30 10.29
CA LEU A 119 23.25 -4.55 8.86
C LEU A 119 22.51 -5.84 8.51
N VAL A 120 21.52 -5.73 7.63
CA VAL A 120 20.80 -6.86 7.07
C VAL A 120 21.41 -7.20 5.71
N SER A 121 21.87 -8.44 5.54
CA SER A 121 22.45 -8.86 4.27
C SER A 121 21.43 -8.77 3.12
N VAL A 122 21.91 -8.56 1.90
CA VAL A 122 21.04 -8.54 0.70
C VAL A 122 20.30 -9.88 0.55
N LYS A 123 20.95 -11.01 0.90
CA LYS A 123 20.31 -12.35 0.93
C LYS A 123 19.12 -12.36 1.89
N HIS A 124 19.31 -11.91 3.14
CA HIS A 124 18.26 -11.89 4.15
C HIS A 124 17.11 -10.93 3.78
N SER A 125 17.44 -9.78 3.21
CA SER A 125 16.45 -8.82 2.71
C SER A 125 15.62 -9.38 1.55
N ALA A 126 16.25 -10.11 0.61
CA ALA A 126 15.56 -10.79 -0.48
C ALA A 126 14.69 -11.95 0.02
N LEU A 127 15.18 -12.72 0.99
CA LEU A 127 14.43 -13.80 1.63
C LEU A 127 13.19 -13.26 2.35
N LEU A 128 13.34 -12.20 3.15
CA LEU A 128 12.23 -11.53 3.84
C LEU A 128 11.19 -11.02 2.86
N SER A 129 11.63 -10.36 1.79
CA SER A 129 10.76 -9.90 0.72
C SER A 129 9.99 -11.06 0.06
N SER A 130 10.64 -12.20 -0.17
CA SER A 130 10.01 -13.39 -0.75
C SER A 130 9.01 -14.02 0.21
N ALA A 131 9.37 -14.16 1.48
CA ALA A 131 8.48 -14.64 2.53
C ALA A 131 7.26 -13.74 2.73
N PHE A 132 7.44 -12.43 2.55
CA PHE A 132 6.34 -11.47 2.68
C PHE A 132 5.25 -11.72 1.64
N GLN A 133 5.59 -12.24 0.45
CA GLN A 133 4.59 -12.68 -0.53
C GLN A 133 3.73 -13.82 0.03
N PHE A 134 4.32 -14.83 0.68
CA PHE A 134 3.57 -15.91 1.32
C PHE A 134 2.68 -15.37 2.44
N PHE A 135 3.19 -14.45 3.26
CA PHE A 135 2.40 -13.74 4.26
C PHE A 135 1.22 -12.97 3.65
N ILE A 136 1.39 -12.26 2.53
CA ILE A 136 0.26 -11.59 1.86
C ILE A 136 -0.78 -12.59 1.39
N LEU A 137 -0.35 -13.75 0.87
CA LEU A 137 -1.25 -14.78 0.38
C LEU A 137 -2.07 -15.40 1.52
N THR A 138 -1.48 -15.64 2.70
CA THR A 138 -2.12 -16.37 3.82
C THR A 138 -2.73 -15.48 4.90
N CYS A 139 -2.11 -14.33 5.19
CA CYS A 139 -2.46 -13.47 6.33
C CYS A 139 -3.21 -12.19 5.93
N VAL A 140 -3.26 -11.86 4.64
CA VAL A 140 -3.88 -10.61 4.15
C VAL A 140 -4.99 -10.89 3.16
N SER A 141 -4.64 -11.42 1.98
CA SER A 141 -5.54 -11.58 0.84
C SER A 141 -6.85 -12.31 1.13
N PRO A 142 -6.88 -13.39 1.96
CA PRO A 142 -8.12 -14.13 2.25
C PRO A 142 -9.12 -13.30 3.08
N TYR A 143 -8.65 -12.27 3.78
CA TYR A 143 -9.45 -11.48 4.72
C TYR A 143 -9.83 -10.09 4.17
N LEU A 144 -9.37 -9.74 2.98
CA LEU A 144 -9.77 -8.51 2.29
C LEU A 144 -11.14 -8.67 1.62
N ASP A 145 -11.94 -7.60 1.61
CA ASP A 145 -13.20 -7.57 0.88
C ASP A 145 -12.97 -7.69 -0.64
N GLN A 146 -14.01 -8.11 -1.35
CA GLN A 146 -13.98 -8.14 -2.80
C GLN A 146 -13.73 -6.74 -3.38
N GLY A 147 -12.75 -6.65 -4.27
CA GLY A 147 -12.33 -5.38 -4.87
C GLY A 147 -11.28 -4.61 -4.05
N VAL A 148 -10.84 -5.15 -2.91
CA VAL A 148 -9.73 -4.62 -2.12
C VAL A 148 -8.46 -5.43 -2.38
N GLY A 149 -7.34 -4.75 -2.61
CA GLY A 149 -6.05 -5.38 -2.93
C GLY A 149 -5.96 -5.92 -4.37
N ILE A 150 -4.82 -6.52 -4.71
CA ILE A 150 -4.62 -7.19 -6.00
C ILE A 150 -5.16 -8.63 -5.88
N PRO A 151 -6.05 -9.07 -6.80
CA PRO A 151 -6.58 -10.44 -6.81
C PRO A 151 -5.48 -11.50 -6.76
N LEU A 152 -5.71 -12.58 -5.98
CA LEU A 152 -4.78 -13.70 -5.83
C LEU A 152 -4.35 -14.30 -7.17
N GLN A 153 -5.27 -14.38 -8.13
CA GLN A 153 -5.04 -14.95 -9.46
C GLN A 153 -4.00 -14.15 -10.28
N LEU A 154 -3.82 -12.86 -9.97
CA LEU A 154 -2.79 -12.03 -10.59
C LEU A 154 -1.45 -12.12 -9.86
N ARG A 155 -1.43 -12.66 -8.64
CA ARG A 155 -0.24 -12.77 -7.78
C ARG A 155 0.43 -14.13 -7.89
N SER A 156 -0.34 -15.18 -8.17
CA SER A 156 0.15 -16.55 -8.08
C SER A 156 -0.65 -17.50 -8.97
N HIS A 157 0.04 -18.18 -9.89
CA HIS A 157 -0.54 -19.28 -10.68
C HIS A 157 -0.70 -20.59 -9.88
N VAL A 158 -0.05 -20.62 -8.72
CA VAL A 158 0.00 -21.71 -7.75
C VAL A 158 -1.33 -21.85 -7.01
N ILE A 159 -1.95 -20.70 -6.72
CA ILE A 159 -3.11 -20.59 -5.86
C ILE A 159 -4.28 -20.17 -6.76
N LYS A 160 -4.96 -21.15 -7.37
CA LYS A 160 -5.95 -20.84 -8.41
C LYS A 160 -7.24 -20.19 -7.90
N SER A 161 -7.61 -20.37 -6.63
CA SER A 161 -8.80 -19.71 -6.07
C SER A 161 -8.98 -20.11 -4.61
N TRP A 162 -8.39 -19.36 -3.70
CA TRP A 162 -8.73 -19.51 -2.29
C TRP A 162 -10.05 -18.85 -1.99
N GLU A 163 -10.92 -19.59 -1.31
CA GLU A 163 -12.16 -19.05 -0.78
C GLU A 163 -11.80 -17.96 0.24
N ARG A 164 -12.29 -16.75 -0.01
CA ARG A 164 -12.14 -15.64 0.95
C ARG A 164 -12.95 -16.00 2.19
N CYS A 165 -12.42 -15.67 3.37
CA CYS A 165 -13.12 -15.92 4.62
C CYS A 165 -14.17 -14.81 4.88
N THR A 166 -15.12 -14.60 3.97
CA THR A 166 -16.06 -13.45 3.97
C THR A 166 -17.20 -13.55 4.96
N SER A 167 -17.48 -14.74 5.50
CA SER A 167 -18.65 -14.99 6.35
C SER A 167 -18.50 -14.45 7.78
N ASP A 168 -17.28 -14.41 8.34
CA ASP A 168 -17.03 -13.95 9.71
C ASP A 168 -16.29 -12.61 9.73
N ARG A 169 -17.04 -11.54 9.98
CA ARG A 169 -16.49 -10.17 10.04
C ARG A 169 -15.49 -10.00 11.19
N ASP A 170 -15.76 -10.57 12.36
CA ASP A 170 -14.93 -10.37 13.55
C ASP A 170 -13.63 -11.16 13.45
N PHE A 171 -13.70 -12.38 12.94
CA PHE A 171 -12.51 -13.17 12.63
C PHE A 171 -11.60 -12.46 11.62
N ARG A 172 -12.15 -11.95 10.50
CA ARG A 172 -11.35 -11.18 9.53
C ARG A 172 -10.69 -9.95 10.14
N LYS A 173 -11.45 -9.20 10.95
CA LYS A 173 -10.95 -8.03 11.66
C LYS A 173 -9.77 -8.41 12.56
N ASP A 174 -9.87 -9.50 13.30
CA ASP A 174 -8.80 -9.98 14.17
C ASP A 174 -7.58 -10.45 13.38
N GLN A 175 -7.76 -11.20 12.27
CA GLN A 175 -6.65 -11.62 11.40
C GLN A 175 -5.94 -10.42 10.76
N LEU A 176 -6.69 -9.44 10.23
CA LEU A 176 -6.10 -8.21 9.68
C LEU A 176 -5.42 -7.36 10.75
N ARG A 177 -5.92 -7.35 11.99
CA ARG A 177 -5.26 -6.67 13.11
C ARG A 177 -3.93 -7.33 13.45
N LEU A 178 -3.88 -8.66 13.48
CA LEU A 178 -2.63 -9.40 13.67
C LEU A 178 -1.65 -9.09 12.52
N ALA A 179 -2.11 -9.15 11.27
CA ALA A 179 -1.28 -8.83 10.11
C ALA A 179 -0.74 -7.39 10.17
N ALA A 180 -1.58 -6.41 10.53
CA ALA A 180 -1.18 -5.02 10.68
C ALA A 180 -0.09 -4.84 11.76
N LYS A 181 -0.19 -5.55 12.89
CA LYS A 181 0.84 -5.53 13.95
C LYS A 181 2.17 -6.11 13.47
N CYS A 182 2.13 -7.21 12.72
CA CYS A 182 3.34 -7.80 12.14
C CYS A 182 3.98 -6.87 11.11
N ILE A 183 3.19 -6.26 10.23
CA ILE A 183 3.67 -5.25 9.27
C ILE A 183 4.31 -4.08 10.01
N ALA A 184 3.64 -3.53 11.03
CA ALA A 184 4.17 -2.42 11.81
C ALA A 184 5.53 -2.78 12.45
N ALA A 185 5.65 -3.97 13.05
CA ALA A 185 6.91 -4.43 13.64
C ALA A 185 8.04 -4.54 12.59
N LEU A 186 7.75 -5.06 11.39
CA LEU A 186 8.72 -5.18 10.32
C LEU A 186 9.14 -3.82 9.73
N LEU A 187 8.22 -2.85 9.64
CA LEU A 187 8.54 -1.52 9.13
C LEU A 187 9.30 -0.67 10.17
N ASP A 188 9.15 -0.96 11.47
CA ASP A 188 9.81 -0.24 12.55
C ASP A 188 11.18 -0.83 12.94
N CYS A 189 11.49 -2.09 12.55
CA CYS A 189 12.70 -2.75 13.01
C CYS A 189 13.99 -2.35 12.28
N ASN A 190 13.90 -1.95 11.00
CA ASN A 190 15.08 -1.62 10.19
C ASN A 190 14.71 -0.83 8.92
N ASP A 191 15.49 0.21 8.59
CA ASP A 191 15.26 1.08 7.43
C ASP A 191 15.36 0.37 6.08
N ALA A 192 16.30 -0.55 5.92
CA ALA A 192 16.47 -1.31 4.69
C ALA A 192 15.30 -2.27 4.46
N ILE A 193 14.81 -2.91 5.53
CA ILE A 193 13.61 -3.76 5.48
C ILE A 193 12.38 -2.92 5.15
N ARG A 194 12.20 -1.80 5.85
CA ARG A 194 11.12 -0.83 5.60
C ARG A 194 11.08 -0.38 4.15
N SER A 195 12.22 0.07 3.63
CA SER A 195 12.34 0.54 2.24
C SER A 195 12.04 -0.58 1.23
N ASN A 196 12.57 -1.79 1.44
CA ASN A 196 12.31 -2.94 0.58
C ASN A 196 10.82 -3.31 0.56
N LEU A 197 10.20 -3.43 1.74
CA LEU A 197 8.80 -3.81 1.86
C LEU A 197 7.86 -2.76 1.30
N LEU A 198 8.07 -1.47 1.59
CA LEU A 198 7.23 -0.41 1.04
C LEU A 198 7.35 -0.35 -0.48
N THR A 199 8.55 -0.41 -1.03
CA THR A 199 8.75 -0.36 -2.50
C THR A 199 8.00 -1.47 -3.24
N ARG A 200 7.94 -2.68 -2.66
CA ARG A 200 7.35 -3.85 -3.33
C ARG A 200 5.88 -4.10 -2.98
N TYR A 201 5.48 -3.77 -1.77
CA TYR A 201 4.21 -4.20 -1.19
C TYR A 201 3.36 -3.04 -0.64
N CYS A 202 3.66 -1.78 -1.00
CA CYS A 202 2.89 -0.62 -0.55
C CYS A 202 1.38 -0.82 -0.71
N SER A 203 0.94 -1.32 -1.86
CA SER A 203 -0.49 -1.55 -2.14
C SER A 203 -1.16 -2.52 -1.17
N ASP A 204 -0.46 -3.60 -0.78
CA ASP A 204 -0.96 -4.58 0.18
C ASP A 204 -1.02 -4.01 1.59
N ILE A 205 0.06 -3.33 1.99
CA ILE A 205 0.18 -2.67 3.29
C ILE A 205 -0.97 -1.67 3.45
N VAL A 206 -1.15 -0.78 2.47
CA VAL A 206 -2.27 0.18 2.44
C VAL A 206 -3.61 -0.54 2.56
N CYS A 207 -3.83 -1.62 1.79
CA CYS A 207 -5.10 -2.35 1.84
C CYS A 207 -5.39 -2.96 3.22
N VAL A 208 -4.38 -3.49 3.93
CA VAL A 208 -4.55 -4.01 5.29
C VAL A 208 -5.07 -2.92 6.22
N PHE A 209 -4.39 -1.77 6.24
CA PHE A 209 -4.75 -0.70 7.16
C PHE A 209 -6.08 0.00 6.79
N GLU A 210 -6.34 0.24 5.50
CA GLU A 210 -7.62 0.77 5.03
C GLU A 210 -8.78 -0.15 5.41
N GLN A 211 -8.66 -1.44 5.09
CA GLN A 211 -9.71 -2.41 5.41
C GLN A 211 -9.93 -2.51 6.92
N LEU A 212 -8.85 -2.51 7.72
CA LEU A 212 -8.97 -2.57 9.17
C LEU A 212 -9.65 -1.33 9.76
N MET A 213 -9.36 -0.12 9.26
CA MET A 213 -10.05 1.11 9.67
C MET A 213 -11.54 1.10 9.32
N LEU A 214 -11.93 0.45 8.22
CA LEU A 214 -13.34 0.30 7.84
C LEU A 214 -14.06 -0.74 8.71
N LEU A 215 -13.37 -1.80 9.13
CA LEU A 215 -13.94 -2.86 9.96
C LEU A 215 -14.03 -2.48 11.44
N ASP A 216 -13.11 -1.65 11.94
CA ASP A 216 -12.95 -1.25 13.34
C ASP A 216 -12.78 0.28 13.47
N ALA A 217 -13.86 0.98 13.82
CA ALA A 217 -13.81 2.44 13.99
C ALA A 217 -12.98 2.89 15.21
N SER A 218 -12.74 1.99 16.18
CA SER A 218 -11.92 2.21 17.37
C SER A 218 -10.47 1.73 17.19
N ASN A 219 -10.05 1.47 15.95
CA ASN A 219 -8.80 0.80 15.65
C ASN A 219 -7.56 1.52 16.23
N SER A 220 -6.89 0.85 17.16
CA SER A 220 -5.64 1.29 17.77
C SER A 220 -4.48 1.46 16.77
N MET A 221 -4.60 0.90 15.56
CA MET A 221 -3.56 0.96 14.52
C MET A 221 -3.67 2.21 13.61
N ALA A 222 -4.63 3.11 13.86
CA ALA A 222 -4.81 4.30 13.02
C ALA A 222 -3.57 5.22 13.05
N SER A 223 -2.97 5.46 14.23
CA SER A 223 -1.76 6.28 14.36
C SER A 223 -0.57 5.66 13.63
N VAL A 224 -0.38 4.35 13.76
CA VAL A 224 0.66 3.58 13.07
C VAL A 224 0.50 3.71 11.55
N TYR A 225 -0.73 3.65 11.04
CA TYR A 225 -0.96 3.81 9.62
C TYR A 225 -0.60 5.21 9.12
N GLU A 226 -1.02 6.27 9.83
CA GLU A 226 -0.66 7.64 9.45
C GLU A 226 0.86 7.86 9.51
N GLU A 227 1.57 7.21 10.44
CA GLU A 227 3.02 7.23 10.52
C GLU A 227 3.67 6.54 9.30
N ILE A 228 3.21 5.34 8.93
CA ILE A 228 3.67 4.63 7.72
C ILE A 228 3.49 5.52 6.49
N LEU A 229 2.32 6.14 6.32
CA LEU A 229 2.06 7.04 5.20
C LEU A 229 2.98 8.26 5.19
N LYS A 230 3.30 8.83 6.36
CA LYS A 230 4.20 9.98 6.48
C LYS A 230 5.63 9.66 6.03
N PHE A 231 6.11 8.44 6.29
CA PHE A 231 7.45 7.99 5.89
C PHE A 231 7.52 7.36 4.50
N THR A 232 6.38 7.13 3.86
CA THR A 232 6.35 6.59 2.49
C THR A 232 6.54 7.71 1.49
N ASP A 233 7.33 7.46 0.45
CA ASP A 233 7.50 8.40 -0.66
C ASP A 233 6.12 8.83 -1.23
N PRO A 234 5.82 10.14 -1.30
CA PRO A 234 4.52 10.62 -1.76
C PRO A 234 4.17 10.21 -3.20
N GLN A 235 5.16 10.08 -4.08
CA GLN A 235 4.93 9.65 -5.47
C GLN A 235 4.53 8.16 -5.49
N LEU A 236 5.23 7.31 -4.73
CA LEU A 236 4.84 5.91 -4.53
C LEU A 236 3.42 5.78 -3.96
N LEU A 237 3.03 6.65 -3.02
CA LEU A 237 1.67 6.67 -2.47
C LEU A 237 0.63 7.02 -3.52
N VAL A 238 0.86 8.06 -4.33
CA VAL A 238 -0.08 8.42 -5.41
C VAL A 238 -0.19 7.28 -6.41
N CYS A 239 0.93 6.70 -6.86
CA CYS A 239 0.93 5.55 -7.76
C CYS A 239 0.14 4.37 -7.18
N THR A 240 0.35 4.08 -5.90
CA THR A 240 -0.36 3.03 -5.16
C THR A 240 -1.86 3.30 -5.09
N PHE A 241 -2.26 4.49 -4.66
CA PHE A 241 -3.65 4.90 -4.52
C PHE A 241 -4.40 4.89 -5.85
N LEU A 242 -3.81 5.42 -6.92
CA LEU A 242 -4.38 5.35 -8.26
C LEU A 242 -4.55 3.89 -8.72
N GLY A 243 -3.56 3.04 -8.44
CA GLY A 243 -3.61 1.60 -8.71
C GLY A 243 -4.76 0.89 -7.98
N LEU A 244 -5.05 1.29 -6.74
CA LEU A 244 -6.14 0.73 -5.92
C LEU A 244 -7.54 1.19 -6.35
N LEU A 245 -7.65 2.32 -7.05
CA LEU A 245 -8.92 2.81 -7.60
C LEU A 245 -9.30 2.15 -8.95
N LYS A 246 -8.37 1.47 -9.61
CA LYS A 246 -8.63 0.80 -10.89
C LYS A 246 -9.48 -0.46 -10.70
N PRO A 247 -10.59 -0.63 -11.45
CA PRO A 247 -11.31 -1.91 -11.49
C PRO A 247 -10.39 -3.03 -11.99
N ARG A 248 -10.50 -4.22 -11.39
CA ARG A 248 -9.70 -5.40 -11.75
C ARG A 248 -10.63 -6.56 -12.05
N ASN A 249 -10.49 -7.19 -13.23
CA ASN A 249 -11.35 -8.28 -13.70
C ASN A 249 -12.86 -7.95 -13.57
N GLY A 250 -13.25 -6.71 -13.92
CA GLY A 250 -14.63 -6.23 -13.81
C GLY A 250 -15.10 -5.90 -12.39
N VAL A 251 -14.33 -6.22 -11.36
CA VAL A 251 -14.66 -5.89 -9.96
C VAL A 251 -14.22 -4.47 -9.64
N LYS A 252 -15.17 -3.64 -9.22
CA LYS A 252 -14.90 -2.26 -8.76
C LYS A 252 -14.49 -2.27 -7.28
N PRO A 253 -13.58 -1.37 -6.86
CA PRO A 253 -13.28 -1.17 -5.45
C PRO A 253 -14.53 -0.78 -4.64
N PRO A 254 -14.66 -1.20 -3.38
CA PRO A 254 -15.75 -0.79 -2.50
C PRO A 254 -15.84 0.74 -2.36
N LYS A 255 -17.06 1.27 -2.32
CA LYS A 255 -17.31 2.73 -2.25
C LYS A 255 -16.59 3.40 -1.08
N GLN A 256 -16.58 2.77 0.09
CA GLN A 256 -15.91 3.34 1.28
C GLN A 256 -14.40 3.41 1.10
N LEU A 257 -13.78 2.39 0.49
CA LEU A 257 -12.37 2.40 0.12
C LEU A 257 -12.09 3.53 -0.89
N THR A 258 -12.91 3.66 -1.94
CA THR A 258 -12.76 4.73 -2.93
C THR A 258 -12.81 6.13 -2.29
N LEU A 259 -13.73 6.34 -1.33
CA LEU A 259 -13.83 7.60 -0.60
C LEU A 259 -12.61 7.86 0.28
N SER A 260 -12.12 6.84 1.00
CA SER A 260 -10.93 6.95 1.85
C SER A 260 -9.68 7.28 1.02
N ILE A 261 -9.41 6.47 -0.01
CA ILE A 261 -8.27 6.68 -0.93
C ILE A 261 -8.37 8.03 -1.65
N GLY A 262 -9.56 8.41 -2.11
CA GLY A 262 -9.81 9.73 -2.71
C GLY A 262 -9.47 10.88 -1.75
N SER A 263 -9.86 10.76 -0.47
CA SER A 263 -9.49 11.75 0.54
C SER A 263 -7.97 11.83 0.76
N ARG A 264 -7.25 10.70 0.69
CA ARG A 264 -5.78 10.68 0.83
C ARG A 264 -5.10 11.32 -0.38
N LEU A 265 -5.54 11.02 -1.59
CA LEU A 265 -5.07 11.69 -2.81
C LEU A 265 -5.29 13.20 -2.74
N SER A 266 -6.47 13.65 -2.28
CA SER A 266 -6.72 15.08 -2.08
C SER A 266 -5.77 15.71 -1.06
N LYS A 267 -5.46 15.03 0.05
CA LYS A 267 -4.48 15.52 1.05
C LYS A 267 -3.08 15.69 0.44
N ILE A 268 -2.65 14.75 -0.41
CA ILE A 268 -1.36 14.86 -1.11
C ILE A 268 -1.38 16.03 -2.09
N LEU A 269 -2.45 16.17 -2.89
CA LEU A 269 -2.58 17.22 -3.90
C LEU A 269 -2.46 18.64 -3.31
N VAL A 270 -3.09 18.89 -2.17
CA VAL A 270 -3.09 20.22 -1.53
C VAL A 270 -1.84 20.50 -0.70
N ALA A 271 -1.00 19.49 -0.47
CA ALA A 271 0.28 19.67 0.21
C ALA A 271 1.25 20.47 -0.67
N ARG A 272 2.35 20.93 -0.06
CA ARG A 272 3.42 21.63 -0.79
C ARG A 272 3.96 20.74 -1.92
N ASN A 273 3.97 21.24 -3.15
CA ASN A 273 4.36 20.50 -4.35
C ASN A 273 3.49 19.26 -4.67
N GLY A 274 2.29 19.16 -4.10
CA GLY A 274 1.36 18.05 -4.29
C GLY A 274 0.95 17.82 -5.75
N LEU A 275 0.72 18.89 -6.52
CA LEU A 275 0.43 18.81 -7.96
C LEU A 275 1.63 18.27 -8.74
N GLY A 276 2.84 18.73 -8.41
CA GLY A 276 4.06 18.25 -9.04
C GLY A 276 4.31 16.76 -8.78
N ILE A 277 4.07 16.30 -7.55
CA ILE A 277 4.12 14.88 -7.17
C ILE A 277 3.06 14.09 -7.96
N THR A 278 1.84 14.60 -8.01
CA THR A 278 0.72 13.96 -8.72
C THR A 278 1.03 13.77 -10.22
N LEU A 279 1.55 14.82 -10.88
CA LEU A 279 1.95 14.77 -12.29
C LEU A 279 3.11 13.80 -12.52
N SER A 280 4.13 13.81 -11.65
CA SER A 280 5.26 12.86 -11.74
C SER A 280 4.78 11.41 -11.64
N SER A 281 3.80 11.16 -10.77
CA SER A 281 3.19 9.84 -10.59
C SER A 281 2.45 9.39 -11.86
N TYR A 282 1.76 10.32 -12.55
CA TYR A 282 1.11 10.02 -13.82
C TYR A 282 2.12 9.77 -14.95
N GLU A 283 3.26 10.48 -14.99
CA GLU A 283 4.35 10.20 -15.93
C GLU A 283 4.99 8.84 -15.65
N GLU A 284 5.17 8.45 -14.39
CA GLU A 284 5.70 7.13 -14.02
C GLU A 284 4.77 6.00 -14.50
N ILE A 285 3.45 6.19 -14.39
CA ILE A 285 2.46 5.18 -14.80
C ILE A 285 2.30 5.12 -16.34
N ASN A 286 2.29 6.27 -17.03
CA ASN A 286 1.92 6.34 -18.45
C ASN A 286 3.11 6.65 -19.38
N GLY A 287 4.30 6.85 -18.82
CA GLY A 287 5.46 7.37 -19.54
C GLY A 287 5.20 8.75 -20.15
N ASN A 288 5.98 9.07 -21.19
CA ASN A 288 5.90 10.36 -21.90
C ASN A 288 4.57 10.59 -22.65
N GLN A 289 3.70 9.59 -22.74
CA GLN A 289 2.41 9.69 -23.43
C GLN A 289 1.37 10.49 -22.65
N LEU A 290 1.60 10.74 -21.35
CA LEU A 290 0.71 11.52 -20.49
C LEU A 290 0.27 12.83 -21.15
N TRP A 291 1.26 13.61 -21.61
CA TRP A 291 1.04 14.95 -22.14
C TRP A 291 0.40 14.96 -23.54
N GLN A 292 0.43 13.83 -24.24
CA GLN A 292 -0.20 13.65 -25.54
C GLN A 292 -1.67 13.19 -25.40
N ASN A 293 -2.09 12.77 -24.21
CA ASN A 293 -3.43 12.27 -23.96
C ASN A 293 -4.38 13.42 -23.56
N THR A 294 -4.82 14.21 -24.54
CA THR A 294 -5.75 15.33 -24.33
C THR A 294 -7.03 14.95 -23.59
N PRO A 295 -7.71 13.81 -23.88
CA PRO A 295 -8.88 13.38 -23.11
C PRO A 295 -8.59 13.18 -21.62
N PHE A 296 -7.44 12.59 -21.30
CA PHE A 296 -6.98 12.45 -19.92
C PHE A 296 -6.73 13.82 -19.28
N LEU A 297 -5.95 14.71 -19.93
CA LEU A 297 -5.63 16.04 -19.39
C LEU A 297 -6.89 16.87 -19.12
N SER A 298 -7.87 16.84 -20.03
CA SER A 298 -9.16 17.49 -19.84
C SER A 298 -9.93 16.91 -18.64
N THR A 299 -9.95 15.57 -18.50
CA THR A 299 -10.59 14.91 -17.35
C THR A 299 -9.86 15.25 -16.04
N PHE A 300 -8.53 15.31 -16.06
CA PHE A 300 -7.72 15.64 -14.90
C PHE A 300 -7.93 17.10 -14.48
N ALA A 301 -7.95 18.04 -15.42
CA ALA A 301 -8.28 19.45 -15.17
C ALA A 301 -9.66 19.61 -14.52
N LYS A 302 -10.67 18.89 -15.03
CA LYS A 302 -12.01 18.83 -14.42
C LYS A 302 -11.96 18.36 -12.97
N GLN A 303 -11.16 17.34 -12.66
CA GLN A 303 -11.00 16.85 -11.29
C GLN A 303 -10.25 17.86 -10.39
N LEU A 304 -9.21 18.52 -10.90
CA LEU A 304 -8.50 19.56 -10.17
C LEU A 304 -9.43 20.74 -9.83
N ALA A 305 -10.40 21.05 -10.69
CA ALA A 305 -11.39 22.09 -10.46
C ALA A 305 -12.52 21.69 -9.47
N LEU A 306 -12.45 20.49 -8.86
CA LEU A 306 -13.42 20.02 -7.86
C LEU A 306 -12.78 20.02 -6.46
N PRO A 307 -13.09 21.02 -5.62
CA PRO A 307 -12.60 21.05 -4.24
C PRO A 307 -13.11 19.85 -3.43
N PRO A 308 -12.28 19.26 -2.55
CA PRO A 308 -12.72 18.24 -1.61
C PRO A 308 -13.87 18.74 -0.73
N ARG A 309 -14.84 17.87 -0.40
CA ARG A 309 -16.10 18.24 0.28
C ARG A 309 -15.93 19.08 1.55
N ASN A 310 -14.88 18.82 2.34
CA ASN A 310 -14.63 19.48 3.62
C ASN A 310 -13.56 20.58 3.54
N SER A 311 -13.24 21.07 2.33
CA SER A 311 -12.21 22.09 2.12
C SER A 311 -12.80 23.50 1.95
N ARG A 312 -12.04 24.52 2.38
CA ARG A 312 -12.36 25.92 2.06
C ARG A 312 -12.07 26.17 0.58
N LYS A 313 -13.12 26.31 -0.23
CA LYS A 313 -13.03 26.38 -1.71
C LYS A 313 -12.01 27.42 -2.21
N MET A 314 -12.04 28.64 -1.68
CA MET A 314 -11.12 29.71 -2.12
C MET A 314 -9.65 29.35 -1.84
N ALA A 315 -9.36 28.87 -0.63
CA ALA A 315 -8.01 28.45 -0.25
C ALA A 315 -7.52 27.25 -1.07
N TYR A 316 -8.42 26.32 -1.42
CA TYR A 316 -8.09 25.22 -2.33
C TYR A 316 -7.70 25.72 -3.72
N TYR A 317 -8.49 26.60 -4.31
CA TYR A 317 -8.20 27.14 -5.64
C TYR A 317 -6.92 27.98 -5.67
N GLU A 318 -6.72 28.85 -4.68
CA GLU A 318 -5.48 29.61 -4.49
C GLU A 318 -4.26 28.67 -4.44
N ASN A 319 -4.36 27.59 -3.65
CA ASN A 319 -3.29 26.60 -3.53
C ASN A 319 -2.98 25.91 -4.85
N VAL A 320 -3.98 25.36 -5.55
CA VAL A 320 -3.77 24.65 -6.82
C VAL A 320 -3.22 25.59 -7.90
N ALA A 321 -3.77 26.81 -8.03
CA ALA A 321 -3.28 27.81 -8.97
C ALA A 321 -1.83 28.21 -8.69
N SER A 322 -1.48 28.44 -7.41
CA SER A 322 -0.11 28.75 -7.00
C SER A 322 0.87 27.62 -7.34
N GLN A 323 0.44 26.37 -7.18
CA GLN A 323 1.26 25.22 -7.55
C GLN A 323 1.52 25.14 -9.06
N PHE A 324 0.54 25.44 -9.91
CA PHE A 324 0.76 25.53 -11.36
C PHE A 324 1.80 26.61 -11.71
N ILE A 325 1.68 27.80 -11.15
CA ILE A 325 2.63 28.90 -11.37
C ILE A 325 4.03 28.48 -10.95
N GLN A 326 4.15 27.81 -9.80
CA GLN A 326 5.43 27.30 -9.32
C GLN A 326 6.02 26.26 -10.27
N LEU A 327 5.24 25.31 -10.77
CA LEU A 327 5.70 24.29 -11.71
C LEU A 327 6.20 24.89 -13.04
N ILE A 328 5.53 25.92 -13.55
CA ILE A 328 5.96 26.63 -14.78
C ILE A 328 7.31 27.33 -14.54
N LYS A 329 7.50 27.93 -13.36
CA LYS A 329 8.75 28.59 -12.97
C LYS A 329 9.90 27.60 -12.81
N ASP A 330 9.67 26.51 -12.08
CA ASP A 330 10.69 25.52 -11.72
C ASP A 330 11.19 24.71 -12.92
N GLY A 331 10.40 24.62 -14.00
CA GLY A 331 10.80 23.92 -15.22
C GLY A 331 10.97 22.41 -15.05
N LYS A 332 10.37 21.82 -14.00
CA LYS A 332 10.40 20.37 -13.75
C LYS A 332 9.78 19.56 -14.91
N PHE A 333 8.76 20.13 -15.55
CA PHE A 333 8.11 19.58 -16.73
C PHE A 333 8.22 20.60 -17.88
N PRO A 334 8.05 20.18 -19.15
CA PRO A 334 7.97 21.11 -20.27
C PRO A 334 6.90 22.18 -20.01
N ARG A 335 7.30 23.45 -20.12
CA ARG A 335 6.45 24.59 -19.73
C ARG A 335 5.16 24.62 -20.53
N GLU A 336 5.24 24.29 -21.81
CA GLU A 336 4.14 24.24 -22.76
C GLU A 336 3.07 23.26 -22.27
N ASN A 337 3.49 22.07 -21.82
CA ASN A 337 2.61 21.02 -21.33
C ASN A 337 1.87 21.43 -20.05
N VAL A 338 2.60 22.01 -19.09
CA VAL A 338 2.01 22.50 -17.84
C VAL A 338 1.06 23.66 -18.11
N SER A 339 1.41 24.57 -19.01
CA SER A 339 0.56 25.70 -19.41
C SER A 339 -0.74 25.25 -20.07
N VAL A 340 -0.70 24.24 -20.96
CA VAL A 340 -1.91 23.67 -21.56
C VAL A 340 -2.84 23.11 -20.48
N LEU A 341 -2.30 22.33 -19.53
CA LEU A 341 -3.10 21.80 -18.43
C LEU A 341 -3.62 22.91 -17.51
N PHE A 342 -2.83 23.95 -17.25
CA PHE A 342 -3.24 25.09 -16.45
C PHE A 342 -4.39 25.87 -17.12
N SER A 343 -4.35 26.06 -18.44
CA SER A 343 -5.43 26.68 -19.20
C SER A 343 -6.73 25.87 -19.11
N MET A 344 -6.66 24.54 -19.26
CA MET A 344 -7.84 23.68 -19.10
C MET A 344 -8.41 23.76 -17.67
N PHE A 345 -7.54 23.77 -16.65
CA PHE A 345 -7.97 23.96 -15.26
C PHE A 345 -8.60 25.33 -15.04
N ALA A 346 -8.03 26.39 -15.60
CA ALA A 346 -8.54 27.75 -15.49
C ALA A 346 -9.94 27.90 -16.08
N GLU A 347 -10.19 27.29 -17.25
CA GLU A 347 -11.52 27.27 -17.87
C GLU A 347 -12.55 26.53 -17.03
N GLU A 348 -12.21 25.33 -16.54
CA GLU A 348 -13.07 24.54 -15.65
C GLU A 348 -13.36 25.26 -14.34
N MET A 349 -12.35 25.92 -13.77
CA MET A 349 -12.49 26.74 -12.58
C MET A 349 -13.37 27.96 -12.83
N ARG A 350 -13.22 28.66 -13.96
CA ARG A 350 -14.05 29.81 -14.34
C ARG A 350 -15.52 29.41 -14.50
N GLY A 351 -15.80 28.25 -15.08
CA GLY A 351 -17.17 27.73 -15.18
C GLY A 351 -17.81 27.39 -13.83
N ARG A 352 -17.01 27.05 -12.80
CA ARG A 352 -17.50 26.62 -11.48
C ARG A 352 -17.49 27.73 -10.42
N ASN A 353 -16.49 28.59 -10.46
CA ASN A 353 -16.30 29.71 -9.54
C ASN A 353 -15.58 30.87 -10.27
N PRO A 354 -16.34 31.72 -10.96
CA PRO A 354 -15.81 32.86 -11.72
C PRO A 354 -15.00 33.83 -10.85
N ILE A 355 -15.44 34.06 -9.61
CA ILE A 355 -14.77 34.98 -8.67
C ILE A 355 -13.36 34.48 -8.35
N ALA A 356 -13.23 33.20 -8.03
CA ALA A 356 -11.92 32.62 -7.75
C ALA A 356 -11.02 32.66 -8.99
N ALA A 357 -11.56 32.45 -10.20
CA ALA A 357 -10.78 32.52 -11.43
C ALA A 357 -10.28 33.95 -11.68
N GLY A 358 -11.14 34.95 -11.48
CA GLY A 358 -10.74 36.36 -11.54
C GLY A 358 -9.58 36.67 -10.58
N ILE A 359 -9.69 36.27 -9.32
CA ILE A 359 -8.70 36.63 -8.28
C ILE A 359 -7.39 35.84 -8.41
N PHE A 360 -7.44 34.54 -8.67
CA PHE A 360 -6.24 33.67 -8.59
C PHE A 360 -5.61 33.38 -9.94
N ILE A 361 -6.27 33.72 -11.04
CA ILE A 361 -5.76 33.50 -12.39
C ILE A 361 -5.66 34.83 -13.10
N ASP A 362 -6.78 35.52 -13.32
CA ASP A 362 -6.79 36.71 -14.16
C ASP A 362 -5.97 37.84 -13.50
N ASP A 363 -6.22 38.16 -12.23
CA ASP A 363 -5.45 39.16 -11.48
C ASP A 363 -3.95 38.82 -11.42
N VAL A 364 -3.60 37.53 -11.24
CA VAL A 364 -2.19 37.12 -11.10
C VAL A 364 -1.46 37.20 -12.44
N LEU A 365 -2.13 36.84 -13.53
CA LEU A 365 -1.56 36.90 -14.88
C LEU A 365 -1.61 38.31 -15.48
N PHE A 366 -2.60 39.14 -15.13
CA PHE A 366 -2.91 40.41 -15.79
C PHE A 366 -2.71 41.68 -14.94
N LYS A 367 -2.52 41.61 -13.61
CA LYS A 367 -2.10 42.80 -12.82
C LYS A 367 -0.71 43.36 -13.13
N PRO A 368 0.29 42.57 -13.58
CA PRO A 368 1.57 43.15 -14.00
C PRO A 368 1.46 44.16 -15.17
N TRP A 369 0.31 44.23 -15.84
CA TRP A 369 0.07 45.02 -17.05
C TRP A 369 -0.81 46.24 -16.78
N GLU A 370 -1.65 46.20 -15.72
CA GLU A 370 -2.39 47.37 -15.22
C GLU A 370 -1.45 48.42 -14.60
N VAL A 371 -0.19 48.03 -14.33
CA VAL A 371 0.87 48.91 -13.87
C VAL A 371 1.95 49.00 -14.97
N SER A 372 1.91 50.03 -15.81
CA SER A 372 3.01 50.38 -16.74
C SER A 372 3.15 51.90 -16.86
N PRO A 373 4.34 52.49 -17.05
CA PRO A 373 5.67 52.09 -16.59
C PRO A 373 6.24 53.12 -15.58
N GLN A 374 6.94 52.66 -14.54
CA GLN A 374 7.97 53.49 -13.90
C GLN A 374 9.33 52.83 -14.10
N PRO A 375 10.41 53.61 -14.27
CA PRO A 375 11.68 53.10 -14.74
C PRO A 375 12.31 52.18 -13.69
N TYR A 376 12.70 50.99 -14.14
CA TYR A 376 13.69 50.10 -13.55
C TYR A 376 13.84 50.12 -12.02
N VAL A 377 13.20 49.16 -11.34
CA VAL A 377 13.80 48.55 -10.15
C VAL A 377 13.56 47.04 -10.19
N ASN A 378 14.68 46.31 -10.14
CA ASN A 378 14.82 44.86 -10.07
C ASN A 378 13.63 44.13 -9.43
N SER A 379 12.91 43.34 -10.22
CA SER A 379 12.02 42.31 -9.69
C SER A 379 11.97 41.11 -10.62
N SER A 380 12.25 39.95 -10.04
CA SER A 380 12.53 38.65 -10.66
C SER A 380 11.31 37.98 -11.34
N TYR A 381 10.38 38.76 -11.89
CA TYR A 381 9.13 38.29 -12.53
C TYR A 381 9.21 38.26 -14.06
N SER A 382 10.38 38.50 -14.64
CA SER A 382 10.61 38.62 -16.09
C SER A 382 10.49 37.32 -16.89
N THR A 383 10.24 36.16 -16.27
CA THR A 383 10.27 34.86 -16.97
C THR A 383 8.89 34.37 -17.48
N LEU A 384 7.79 35.04 -17.12
CA LEU A 384 6.44 34.73 -17.67
C LEU A 384 6.14 35.47 -19.00
N PHE A 385 7.07 36.27 -19.50
CA PHE A 385 6.87 37.25 -20.57
C PHE A 385 6.73 36.69 -22.00
N TYR A 386 6.70 35.36 -22.22
CA TYR A 386 6.69 34.76 -23.56
C TYR A 386 5.35 34.15 -24.02
N PHE A 387 4.25 34.29 -23.26
CA PHE A 387 3.01 33.55 -23.53
C PHE A 387 2.04 34.17 -24.56
N LYS A 388 2.35 35.32 -25.17
CA LYS A 388 1.46 35.94 -26.20
C LYS A 388 2.07 36.03 -27.60
N TYR A 389 3.30 35.57 -27.83
CA TYR A 389 3.95 35.67 -29.15
C TYR A 389 4.06 34.35 -29.93
N MET A 390 3.53 33.23 -29.42
CA MET A 390 3.56 31.93 -30.13
C MET A 390 2.18 31.41 -30.61
N SER A 391 1.10 32.17 -30.46
CA SER A 391 -0.22 31.81 -31.03
C SER A 391 -0.56 32.59 -32.32
N HIS A 392 0.36 33.39 -32.83
CA HIS A 392 0.28 34.00 -34.16
C HIS A 392 1.64 33.94 -34.87
N THR A 393 2.00 32.74 -35.32
CA THR A 393 2.80 32.47 -36.53
C THR A 393 2.39 31.12 -37.06
#